data_AF-A0A1Z1CCS1-F1
#
_entry.id   AF-A0A1Z1CCS1-F1
#
_cell.length_a   1.000
_cell.length_b   1.000
_cell.length_c   1.000
_cell.angle_alpha   90.00
_cell.angle_beta   90.00
_cell.angle_gamma   90.00
#
_symmetry.space_group_name_H-M   'P 1'
#
loop_
_entity.id
_entity.type
_entity.pdbx_description
1 polymer ?
#
loop_
_entity_poly.entity_id
_entity_poly.type
_entity_poly.pdbx_seq_one_letter_code
_entity_poly.pdbx_strand_id
1 'polypeptide(L)'
;MDTRLCKVMNAVSDAQQHLSSLSDYDHLECIYIDRMLAKVVDLPTDSKQKNTRRNLQMIRDWMTTDGPGVVLLEALGQLYWRLADLNSKDFEILKQSLGQQQSYLALVRDPKSITLVMQRVKCIQESKFNAFDLFIQELAIDNSPQIFCSAEATEPINEKFESTIWCLNAPISPNIGNPNLPKNDLEHVLIDFYINCLCPRQTLDTKSNSYVNFLTIAGHTPSTTFAILSLSASYIKDCLMSDSERYQQADHFYALKAVQALGIELRNQESIEGCLATGMLLVHHDIVNEIPELGICWTCHINMLDMLPERDFLVDSGPADFLQYQLILARTALSISRMQDTWPRSTKPTNATLNYVDMESQRICGLLGLSQELLSLIESTTALVADSPFTRRDYKMSCAARLEYQLANLHQWTTDVSGKALEVVNRTAETYRIAAQIYLQCRFFGLTISHPTIIKLNAKLSHVILWLPVAGPLYTALYPIWPFFIAAVTCNANMRDTLYNRVWDIRTREKSNLGTVLQQISALWVWMENEQNIEQRRQGWWEEMLGSVKPRAKLLSLG
;
A
#
# COMPACT_ATOMS: atom_id res chain seq x y z
N MET A 1 50.89 0.78 -4.17
CA MET A 1 49.59 1.17 -3.60
C MET A 1 48.50 0.43 -4.36
N ASP A 2 47.48 -0.06 -3.65
CA ASP A 2 46.34 -0.75 -4.26
C ASP A 2 45.61 0.19 -5.21
N THR A 3 45.34 -0.26 -6.44
CA THR A 3 44.62 0.51 -7.48
C THR A 3 43.28 1.07 -7.01
N ARG A 4 42.65 0.42 -6.02
CA ARG A 4 41.39 0.86 -5.39
C ARG A 4 41.61 2.07 -4.49
N LEU A 5 42.63 2.02 -3.63
CA LEU A 5 43.00 3.11 -2.73
C LEU A 5 43.38 4.37 -3.52
N CYS A 6 44.12 4.23 -4.62
CA CYS A 6 44.46 5.36 -5.51
C CYS A 6 43.22 6.02 -6.12
N LYS A 7 42.20 5.24 -6.52
CA LYS A 7 40.95 5.79 -7.07
C LYS A 7 40.16 6.58 -6.03
N VAL A 8 40.09 6.08 -4.79
CA VAL A 8 39.42 6.79 -3.69
C VAL A 8 40.19 8.06 -3.34
N MET A 9 41.52 8.01 -3.27
CA MET A 9 42.36 9.18 -3.01
C MET A 9 42.18 10.27 -4.06
N ASN A 10 42.15 9.91 -5.36
CA ASN A 10 41.91 10.89 -6.43
C ASN A 10 40.53 11.55 -6.30
N ALA A 11 39.49 10.77 -6.03
CA ALA A 11 38.14 11.30 -5.83
C ALA A 11 38.05 12.24 -4.62
N VAL A 12 38.76 11.92 -3.53
CA VAL A 12 38.84 12.81 -2.35
C VAL A 12 39.60 14.09 -2.70
N SER A 13 40.70 14.00 -3.46
CA SER A 13 41.45 15.17 -3.90
C SER A 13 40.63 16.08 -4.83
N ASP A 14 39.86 15.51 -5.75
CA ASP A 14 38.95 16.27 -6.63
C ASP A 14 37.87 17.00 -5.82
N ALA A 15 37.27 16.31 -4.85
CA ALA A 15 36.28 16.91 -3.94
C ALA A 15 36.88 18.02 -3.06
N GLN A 16 38.08 17.81 -2.52
CA GLN A 16 38.80 18.84 -1.75
C GLN A 16 39.15 20.05 -2.60
N GLN A 17 39.59 19.84 -3.85
CA GLN A 17 39.90 20.93 -4.77
C GLN A 17 38.64 21.74 -5.08
N HIS A 18 37.52 21.07 -5.34
CA HIS A 18 36.24 21.73 -5.55
C HIS A 18 35.81 22.55 -4.32
N LEU A 19 35.85 21.95 -3.13
CA LEU A 19 35.51 22.64 -1.87
C LEU A 19 36.43 23.83 -1.59
N SER A 20 37.73 23.71 -1.87
CA SER A 20 38.70 24.80 -1.69
C SER A 20 38.52 25.95 -2.68
N SER A 21 37.85 25.72 -3.81
CA SER A 21 37.57 26.75 -4.82
C SER A 21 36.32 27.57 -4.51
N LEU A 22 35.51 27.15 -3.54
CA LEU A 22 34.31 27.84 -3.10
C LEU A 22 34.66 28.88 -2.04
N SER A 23 34.25 30.14 -2.25
CA SER A 23 34.41 31.21 -1.26
C SER A 23 33.38 31.12 -0.12
N ASP A 24 32.21 30.54 -0.41
CA ASP A 24 31.20 30.14 0.56
C ASP A 24 30.44 28.90 0.07
N TYR A 25 29.78 28.20 0.98
CA TYR A 25 29.07 26.95 0.68
C TYR A 25 27.67 27.16 0.08
N ASP A 26 27.28 28.40 -0.18
CA ASP A 26 25.93 28.79 -0.63
C ASP A 26 25.55 28.23 -2.03
N HIS A 27 26.54 27.83 -2.82
CA HIS A 27 26.34 27.26 -4.15
C HIS A 27 26.35 25.72 -4.18
N LEU A 28 26.49 25.06 -3.03
CA LEU A 28 26.38 23.61 -2.96
C LEU A 28 24.92 23.17 -3.08
N GLU A 29 24.64 22.30 -4.04
CA GLU A 29 23.35 21.62 -4.15
C GLU A 29 23.11 20.74 -2.91
N CYS A 30 22.38 21.29 -1.95
CA CYS A 30 22.12 20.64 -0.66
C CYS A 30 21.32 19.33 -0.79
N ILE A 31 20.65 19.10 -1.93
CA ILE A 31 19.84 17.90 -2.18
C ILE A 31 20.66 16.61 -2.02
N TYR A 32 21.90 16.58 -2.53
CA TYR A 32 22.76 15.39 -2.43
C TYR A 32 23.31 15.20 -1.02
N ILE A 33 23.65 16.31 -0.35
CA ILE A 33 24.10 16.33 1.04
C ILE A 33 22.98 15.82 1.95
N ASP A 34 21.75 16.30 1.75
CA ASP A 34 20.58 15.92 2.53
C ASP A 34 20.18 14.47 2.31
N ARG A 35 20.21 13.98 1.07
CA ARG A 35 19.90 12.58 0.75
C ARG A 35 20.90 11.63 1.40
N MET A 36 22.17 12.02 1.48
CA MET A 36 23.19 11.24 2.16
C MET A 36 23.03 11.30 3.68
N LEU A 37 22.85 12.51 4.23
CA LEU A 37 22.62 12.74 5.65
C LEU A 37 21.36 12.04 6.16
N ALA A 38 20.27 12.01 5.39
CA ALA A 38 19.05 11.29 5.76
C ALA A 38 19.34 9.81 6.02
N LYS A 39 20.14 9.16 5.16
CA LYS A 39 20.55 7.75 5.32
C LYS A 39 21.54 7.53 6.48
N VAL A 40 22.40 8.51 6.76
CA VAL A 40 23.41 8.43 7.83
C VAL A 40 22.81 8.74 9.20
N VAL A 41 21.80 9.61 9.28
CA VAL A 41 21.09 10.01 10.51
C VAL A 41 20.07 8.94 10.94
N ASP A 42 19.46 8.23 9.98
CA ASP A 42 18.52 7.15 10.30
C ASP A 42 19.24 5.93 10.93
N LEU A 43 18.64 5.37 11.99
CA LEU A 43 19.07 4.09 12.55
C LEU A 43 18.88 3.02 11.48
N PRO A 44 19.84 2.10 11.25
CA PRO A 44 19.71 1.09 10.21
C PRO A 44 18.55 0.15 10.54
N THR A 45 17.39 0.41 9.94
CA THR A 45 16.27 -0.53 9.81
C THR A 45 16.58 -1.47 8.64
N ASP A 46 16.19 -2.73 8.77
CA ASP A 46 16.59 -3.89 7.96
C ASP A 46 16.64 -3.67 6.43
N SER A 47 17.76 -3.15 5.94
CA SER A 47 18.07 -3.13 4.51
C SER A 47 18.78 -4.43 4.13
N LYS A 48 18.22 -5.15 3.13
CA LYS A 48 18.65 -6.47 2.65
C LYS A 48 20.07 -6.54 2.03
N GLN A 49 20.87 -5.47 2.09
CA GLN A 49 22.24 -5.44 1.56
C GLN A 49 23.27 -5.22 2.67
N LYS A 50 23.95 -6.30 3.07
CA LYS A 50 24.98 -6.32 4.13
C LYS A 50 26.09 -5.28 3.93
N ASN A 51 26.40 -4.93 2.69
CA ASN A 51 27.44 -3.94 2.33
C ASN A 51 26.97 -2.49 2.58
N THR A 52 25.69 -2.19 2.36
CA THR A 52 25.07 -0.87 2.59
C THR A 52 25.12 -0.49 4.08
N ARG A 53 24.81 -1.45 4.97
CA ARG A 53 24.88 -1.25 6.43
C ARG A 53 26.31 -0.96 6.91
N ARG A 54 27.29 -1.70 6.39
CA ARG A 54 28.71 -1.51 6.75
C ARG A 54 29.22 -0.13 6.33
N ASN A 55 28.90 0.30 5.12
CA ASN A 55 29.38 1.57 4.58
C ASN A 55 28.80 2.77 5.32
N LEU A 56 27.49 2.76 5.61
CA LEU A 56 26.84 3.81 6.40
C LEU A 56 27.42 3.89 7.82
N GLN A 57 27.72 2.74 8.44
CA GLN A 57 28.37 2.73 9.74
C GLN A 57 29.79 3.30 9.69
N MET A 58 30.59 2.95 8.68
CA MET A 58 31.93 3.51 8.50
C MET A 58 31.92 5.03 8.36
N ILE A 59 30.94 5.59 7.65
CA ILE A 59 30.81 7.05 7.47
C ILE A 59 30.37 7.72 8.77
N ARG A 60 29.45 7.11 9.52
CA ARG A 60 29.02 7.60 10.84
C ARG A 60 30.17 7.61 11.84
N ASP A 61 30.96 6.54 11.88
CA ASP A 61 32.13 6.43 12.75
C ASP A 61 33.19 7.47 12.34
N TRP A 62 33.34 7.72 11.04
CA TRP A 62 34.24 8.75 10.52
C TRP A 62 33.78 10.17 10.90
N MET A 63 32.48 10.48 10.78
CA MET A 63 31.92 11.75 11.23
C MET A 63 32.08 11.98 12.74
N THR A 64 32.00 10.90 13.53
CA THR A 64 32.17 10.95 14.98
C THR A 64 33.63 11.18 15.37
N THR A 65 34.56 10.56 14.63
CA THR A 65 36.00 10.62 14.95
C THR A 65 36.64 11.92 14.49
N ASP A 66 36.34 12.34 13.26
CA ASP A 66 37.06 13.44 12.63
C ASP A 66 36.20 14.72 12.60
N GLY A 67 34.87 14.59 12.45
CA GLY A 67 33.92 15.69 12.48
C GLY A 67 32.86 15.59 11.38
N PRO A 68 31.72 16.30 11.51
CA PRO A 68 30.59 16.16 10.59
C PRO A 68 30.90 16.66 9.16
N GLY A 69 31.84 17.59 9.00
CA GLY A 69 32.26 18.12 7.70
C GLY A 69 32.83 17.07 6.73
N VAL A 70 33.25 15.90 7.23
CA VAL A 70 33.70 14.76 6.41
C VAL A 70 32.64 14.33 5.40
N VAL A 71 31.35 14.48 5.72
CA VAL A 71 30.25 14.08 4.82
C VAL A 71 30.23 14.87 3.51
N LEU A 72 30.86 16.05 3.46
CA LEU A 72 30.94 16.86 2.24
C LEU A 72 31.88 16.22 1.21
N LEU A 73 32.94 15.53 1.66
CA LEU A 73 33.81 14.74 0.78
C LEU A 73 33.04 13.58 0.16
N GLU A 74 32.11 13.02 0.93
CA GLU A 74 31.28 11.91 0.50
C GLU A 74 30.23 12.36 -0.54
N ALA A 75 29.52 13.45 -0.24
CA ALA A 75 28.50 14.01 -1.12
C ALA A 75 29.07 14.47 -2.47
N LEU A 76 30.28 15.04 -2.48
CA LEU A 76 30.92 15.57 -3.70
C LEU A 76 31.80 14.55 -4.42
N GLY A 77 32.48 13.68 -3.67
CA GLY A 77 33.38 12.66 -4.22
C GLY A 77 32.69 11.35 -4.60
N GLN A 78 31.39 11.21 -4.33
CA GLN A 78 30.62 9.97 -4.48
C GLN A 78 31.34 8.77 -3.83
N LEU A 79 31.96 8.97 -2.67
CA LEU A 79 32.83 7.98 -2.04
C LEU A 79 32.03 6.79 -1.49
N TYR A 80 30.71 6.88 -1.34
CA TYR A 80 29.85 5.87 -0.73
C TYR A 80 30.00 4.50 -1.39
N TRP A 81 30.00 4.51 -2.72
CA TRP A 81 30.17 3.32 -3.53
C TRP A 81 31.63 2.89 -3.62
N ARG A 82 32.57 3.83 -3.48
CA ARG A 82 34.02 3.59 -3.62
C ARG A 82 34.67 3.12 -2.31
N LEU A 83 34.13 3.53 -1.16
CA LEU A 83 34.47 3.04 0.18
C LEU A 83 34.01 1.60 0.37
N ALA A 84 32.96 1.17 -0.36
CA ALA A 84 32.50 -0.22 -0.37
C ALA A 84 33.60 -1.21 -0.83
N ASP A 85 34.51 -0.74 -1.68
CA ASP A 85 35.59 -1.55 -2.28
C ASP A 85 36.84 -1.64 -1.38
N LEU A 86 36.89 -0.86 -0.29
CA LEU A 86 37.99 -0.84 0.68
C LEU A 86 37.72 -1.81 1.83
N ASN A 87 38.76 -2.54 2.25
CA ASN A 87 38.73 -3.24 3.53
C ASN A 87 39.04 -2.28 4.68
N SER A 88 38.86 -2.71 5.94
CA SER A 88 39.06 -1.85 7.10
C SER A 88 40.50 -1.34 7.23
N LYS A 89 41.51 -2.11 6.78
CA LYS A 89 42.91 -1.69 6.81
C LYS A 89 43.21 -0.60 5.78
N ASP A 90 42.66 -0.73 4.58
CA ASP A 90 42.81 0.27 3.51
C ASP A 90 42.07 1.58 3.86
N PHE A 91 40.94 1.48 4.56
CA PHE A 91 40.22 2.64 5.09
C PHE A 91 41.03 3.39 6.17
N GLU A 92 41.71 2.67 7.07
CA GLU A 92 42.59 3.32 8.05
C GLU A 92 43.81 3.98 7.39
N ILE A 93 44.39 3.35 6.36
CA ILE A 93 45.47 3.97 5.57
C ILE A 93 44.98 5.24 4.86
N LEU A 94 43.76 5.21 4.29
CA LEU A 94 43.11 6.38 3.72
C LEU A 94 42.99 7.50 4.76
N LYS A 95 42.43 7.21 5.94
CA LYS A 95 42.28 8.20 7.02
C LYS A 95 43.63 8.79 7.47
N GLN A 96 44.65 7.95 7.65
CA GLN A 96 45.99 8.42 8.02
C GLN A 96 46.61 9.31 6.93
N SER A 97 46.42 8.97 5.66
CA SER A 97 46.90 9.78 4.54
C SER A 97 46.17 11.12 4.45
N LEU A 98 44.85 11.15 4.68
CA LEU A 98 44.05 12.38 4.70
C LEU A 98 44.40 13.26 5.91
N GLY A 99 44.66 12.68 7.08
CA GLY A 99 45.08 13.40 8.28
C GLY A 99 46.41 14.17 8.13
N GLN A 100 47.21 13.85 7.11
CA GLN A 100 48.43 14.58 6.76
C GLN A 100 48.20 15.72 5.75
N GLN A 101 47.01 15.81 5.15
CA GLN A 101 46.67 16.83 4.17
C GLN A 101 46.08 18.07 4.84
N GLN A 102 46.72 19.22 4.60
CA GLN A 102 46.26 20.49 5.17
C GLN A 102 44.86 20.89 4.67
N SER A 103 44.51 20.55 3.42
CA SER A 103 43.17 20.75 2.84
C SER A 103 42.08 19.98 3.58
N TYR A 104 42.37 18.72 3.95
CA TYR A 104 41.46 17.89 4.73
C TYR A 104 41.26 18.44 6.14
N LEU A 105 42.36 18.78 6.83
CA LEU A 105 42.30 19.35 8.18
C LEU A 105 41.59 20.70 8.20
N ALA A 106 41.74 21.51 7.15
CA ALA A 106 41.03 22.77 6.99
C ALA A 106 39.53 22.54 6.85
N LEU A 107 39.09 21.59 6.01
CA LEU A 107 37.68 21.28 5.79
C LEU A 107 36.99 20.76 7.06
N VAL A 108 37.61 19.77 7.73
CA VAL A 108 36.98 19.08 8.86
C VAL A 108 36.90 19.98 10.12
N ARG A 109 37.81 20.97 10.21
CA ARG A 109 37.82 21.96 11.30
C ARG A 109 37.16 23.29 10.92
N ASP A 110 36.73 23.44 9.68
CA ASP A 110 36.12 24.67 9.19
C ASP A 110 34.75 24.87 9.87
N PRO A 111 34.59 25.95 10.66
CA PRO A 111 33.34 26.22 11.34
C PRO A 111 32.17 26.33 10.37
N LYS A 112 32.38 26.87 9.16
CA LYS A 112 31.32 27.02 8.16
C LYS A 112 30.83 25.66 7.64
N SER A 113 31.75 24.73 7.33
CA SER A 113 31.42 23.35 6.94
C SER A 113 30.63 22.62 8.03
N ILE A 114 31.08 22.73 9.28
CA ILE A 114 30.41 22.11 10.43
C ILE A 114 29.02 22.71 10.61
N THR A 115 28.91 24.04 10.57
CA THR A 115 27.63 24.75 10.69
C THR A 115 26.68 24.35 9.57
N LEU A 116 27.13 24.28 8.31
CA LEU A 116 26.31 23.83 7.20
C LEU A 116 25.77 22.41 7.44
N VAL A 117 26.64 21.44 7.73
CA VAL A 117 26.22 20.05 7.93
C VAL A 117 25.29 19.94 9.14
N MET A 118 25.58 20.63 10.24
CA MET A 118 24.71 20.64 11.42
C MET A 118 23.37 21.33 11.15
N GLN A 119 23.35 22.42 10.38
CA GLN A 119 22.12 23.07 9.92
C GLN A 119 21.31 22.12 9.04
N ARG A 120 21.93 21.40 8.11
CA ARG A 120 21.23 20.42 7.27
C ARG A 120 20.71 19.23 8.09
N VAL A 121 21.50 18.68 9.01
CA VAL A 121 21.04 17.64 9.95
C VAL A 121 19.85 18.15 10.77
N LYS A 122 19.93 19.38 11.27
CA LYS A 122 18.85 20.02 12.02
C LYS A 122 17.63 20.24 11.13
N CYS A 123 17.78 20.70 9.89
CA CYS A 123 16.69 20.84 8.92
C CYS A 123 16.05 19.50 8.57
N ILE A 124 16.82 18.41 8.47
CA ILE A 124 16.28 17.06 8.25
C ILE A 124 15.54 16.57 9.49
N GLN A 125 16.09 16.81 10.68
CA GLN A 125 15.45 16.48 11.95
C GLN A 125 14.21 17.34 12.20
N GLU A 126 14.23 18.63 11.87
CA GLU A 126 13.11 19.57 11.95
C GLU A 126 12.10 19.31 10.86
N SER A 127 12.48 18.89 9.65
CA SER A 127 11.53 18.45 8.62
C SER A 127 10.82 17.17 9.05
N LYS A 128 11.54 16.23 9.68
CA LYS A 128 10.96 15.02 10.27
C LYS A 128 10.13 15.32 11.52
N PHE A 129 10.57 16.25 12.36
CA PHE A 129 9.88 16.69 13.57
C PHE A 129 8.67 17.55 13.24
N ASN A 130 8.72 18.40 12.21
CA ASN A 130 7.59 19.15 11.69
C ASN A 130 6.63 18.23 10.96
N ALA A 131 7.09 17.19 10.25
CA ALA A 131 6.20 16.14 9.76
C ALA A 131 5.51 15.42 10.93
N PHE A 132 6.20 15.27 12.07
CA PHE A 132 5.64 14.73 13.31
C PHE A 132 4.72 15.71 14.05
N ASP A 133 5.03 17.01 14.10
CA ASP A 133 4.25 18.06 14.77
C ASP A 133 3.06 18.49 13.91
N LEU A 134 3.16 18.48 12.58
CA LEU A 134 2.02 18.57 11.66
C LEU A 134 1.10 17.36 11.85
N PHE A 135 1.67 16.16 12.00
CA PHE A 135 0.93 14.96 12.37
C PHE A 135 0.25 15.08 13.75
N ILE A 136 0.86 15.76 14.74
CA ILE A 136 0.25 16.02 16.07
C ILE A 136 -0.75 17.18 16.03
N GLN A 137 -0.53 18.22 15.23
CA GLN A 137 -1.46 19.35 15.05
C GLN A 137 -2.70 18.95 14.24
N GLU A 138 -2.56 18.07 13.25
CA GLU A 138 -3.67 17.43 12.55
C GLU A 138 -4.53 16.57 13.51
N LEU A 139 -3.94 16.06 14.59
CA LEU A 139 -4.68 15.37 15.66
C LEU A 139 -5.37 16.32 16.66
N ALA A 140 -5.05 17.62 16.64
CA ALA A 140 -5.45 18.58 17.69
C ALA A 140 -6.46 19.67 17.26
N ILE A 141 -6.83 19.79 15.98
CA ILE A 141 -7.75 20.86 15.53
C ILE A 141 -9.18 20.33 15.43
N ASP A 142 -9.97 20.68 16.46
CA ASP A 142 -11.43 20.82 16.38
C ASP A 142 -11.74 22.33 16.17
N ASN A 143 -12.50 22.64 15.11
CA ASN A 143 -13.14 23.91 14.73
C ASN A 143 -12.30 25.12 14.21
N SER A 144 -12.47 25.33 12.89
CA SER A 144 -12.45 26.57 12.06
C SER A 144 -11.16 26.97 11.31
N PRO A 145 -11.28 27.52 10.07
CA PRO A 145 -10.21 27.52 9.08
C PRO A 145 -9.52 28.88 8.96
N GLN A 146 -8.18 28.88 8.84
CA GLN A 146 -7.46 29.96 8.16
C GLN A 146 -6.34 29.42 7.25
N ILE A 147 -6.36 30.00 6.05
CA ILE A 147 -5.54 29.78 4.86
C ILE A 147 -4.11 30.30 5.09
N PHE A 148 -3.08 29.62 4.55
CA PHE A 148 -2.01 30.29 3.81
C PHE A 148 -1.32 29.31 2.83
N CYS A 149 -1.34 29.70 1.55
CA CYS A 149 -0.46 29.19 0.48
C CYS A 149 0.81 30.04 0.44
N SER A 150 1.94 29.42 0.12
CA SER A 150 2.97 30.03 -0.71
C SER A 150 3.80 28.95 -1.38
N ALA A 151 3.66 28.87 -2.70
CA ALA A 151 4.52 28.12 -3.60
C ALA A 151 5.74 28.98 -3.96
N GLU A 152 6.89 28.34 -4.21
CA GLU A 152 7.87 28.84 -5.17
C GLU A 152 8.64 27.64 -5.73
N ALA A 153 8.53 27.47 -7.05
CA ALA A 153 9.13 26.42 -7.86
C ALA A 153 10.42 26.93 -8.52
N THR A 154 11.34 26.01 -8.86
CA THR A 154 12.24 26.05 -10.05
C THR A 154 13.10 24.76 -10.04
N GLU A 155 12.87 23.75 -10.90
CA GLU A 155 13.31 23.55 -12.30
C GLU A 155 14.80 23.09 -12.48
N PRO A 156 15.19 22.38 -13.58
CA PRO A 156 15.14 20.91 -13.72
C PRO A 156 16.49 20.30 -14.22
N ILE A 157 16.45 19.06 -14.78
CA ILE A 157 17.43 18.35 -15.66
C ILE A 157 18.20 17.21 -14.95
N ASN A 158 18.38 15.96 -15.43
CA ASN A 158 17.83 15.16 -16.54
C ASN A 158 18.44 13.72 -16.44
N GLU A 159 17.78 12.79 -17.15
CA GLU A 159 18.27 11.53 -17.71
C GLU A 159 18.37 10.21 -16.90
N LYS A 160 17.49 9.30 -17.38
CA LYS A 160 17.68 7.89 -17.72
C LYS A 160 17.49 6.84 -16.63
N PHE A 161 16.27 6.29 -16.60
CA PHE A 161 16.06 4.85 -16.57
C PHE A 161 14.77 4.50 -17.34
N GLU A 162 14.93 3.91 -18.52
CA GLU A 162 13.85 3.21 -19.22
C GLU A 162 13.56 1.91 -18.45
N SER A 163 12.43 1.86 -17.74
CA SER A 163 11.80 0.59 -17.37
C SER A 163 10.35 0.58 -17.83
N THR A 164 10.12 -0.25 -18.84
CA THR A 164 8.89 -0.60 -19.54
C THR A 164 7.62 -0.58 -18.68
N ILE A 165 6.80 0.46 -18.87
CA ILE A 165 5.41 0.55 -18.38
C ILE A 165 4.49 -0.17 -19.38
N TRP A 166 3.81 -1.23 -18.94
CA TRP A 166 2.81 -1.95 -19.75
C TRP A 166 1.56 -1.11 -20.06
N CYS A 167 1.36 0.05 -19.38
CA CYS A 167 0.27 1.00 -19.67
C CYS A 167 0.34 1.61 -21.08
N LEU A 168 1.48 1.53 -21.78
CA LEU A 168 1.68 2.06 -23.13
C LEU A 168 1.24 1.12 -24.27
N ASN A 169 0.83 -0.12 -23.97
CA ASN A 169 0.44 -1.10 -25.00
C ASN A 169 -1.09 -1.22 -25.23
N ALA A 170 -1.91 -0.61 -24.38
CA ALA A 170 -3.25 -0.22 -24.81
C ALA A 170 -3.08 0.94 -25.81
N PRO A 171 -3.88 1.07 -26.87
CA PRO A 171 -3.85 2.25 -27.71
C PRO A 171 -4.31 3.44 -26.86
N ILE A 172 -3.36 4.02 -26.13
CA ILE A 172 -3.43 5.42 -25.75
C ILE A 172 -3.72 6.14 -27.06
N SER A 173 -4.85 6.87 -27.10
CA SER A 173 -5.20 7.67 -28.26
C SER A 173 -3.94 8.41 -28.72
N PRO A 174 -3.55 8.38 -30.01
CA PRO A 174 -2.31 8.97 -30.52
C PRO A 174 -2.16 10.48 -30.25
N ASN A 175 -3.13 11.09 -29.57
CA ASN A 175 -3.15 12.47 -29.13
C ASN A 175 -2.54 12.74 -27.73
N ILE A 176 -2.12 11.74 -26.95
CA ILE A 176 -1.45 11.98 -25.64
C ILE A 176 -0.01 12.54 -25.77
N GLY A 177 0.47 12.75 -26.99
CA GLY A 177 1.80 13.35 -27.24
C GLY A 177 1.87 14.31 -28.41
N ASN A 178 0.76 14.85 -28.91
CA ASN A 178 0.80 15.80 -30.01
C ASN A 178 1.04 17.23 -29.49
N PRO A 179 2.21 17.86 -29.73
CA PRO A 179 2.51 19.20 -29.25
C PRO A 179 1.62 20.29 -29.86
N ASN A 180 0.74 19.93 -30.80
CA ASN A 180 -0.22 20.81 -31.47
C ASN A 180 -1.68 20.56 -31.09
N LEU A 181 -1.98 19.69 -30.10
CA LEU A 181 -3.29 19.77 -29.46
C LEU A 181 -3.34 21.11 -28.68
N PRO A 182 -4.47 21.85 -28.68
CA PRO A 182 -4.62 22.94 -27.72
C PRO A 182 -4.32 22.39 -26.32
N LYS A 183 -3.88 23.23 -25.37
CA LYS A 183 -3.83 22.93 -23.92
C LYS A 183 -5.25 22.57 -23.40
N ASN A 184 -5.81 21.49 -23.89
CA ASN A 184 -7.20 21.08 -23.75
C ASN A 184 -7.32 20.38 -22.41
N ASP A 185 -8.07 21.04 -21.55
CA ASP A 185 -8.73 20.60 -20.33
C ASP A 185 -8.17 19.33 -19.66
N LEU A 186 -7.47 19.54 -18.55
CA LEU A 186 -6.94 18.47 -17.69
C LEU A 186 -8.02 17.43 -17.35
N GLU A 187 -9.27 17.87 -17.16
CA GLU A 187 -10.39 16.99 -16.82
C GLU A 187 -10.69 16.00 -17.94
N HIS A 188 -10.65 16.46 -19.19
CA HIS A 188 -10.83 15.58 -20.35
C HIS A 188 -9.76 14.49 -20.43
N VAL A 189 -8.50 14.82 -20.14
CA VAL A 189 -7.41 13.82 -20.12
C VAL A 189 -7.62 12.80 -19.00
N LEU A 190 -8.03 13.26 -17.83
CA LEU A 190 -8.29 12.39 -16.68
C LEU A 190 -9.49 11.47 -16.92
N ILE A 191 -10.58 11.97 -17.52
CA ILE A 191 -11.74 11.17 -17.89
C ILE A 191 -11.39 10.15 -18.99
N ASP A 192 -10.61 10.55 -20.00
CA ASP A 192 -10.17 9.63 -21.05
C ASP A 192 -9.30 8.50 -20.46
N PHE A 193 -8.38 8.83 -19.55
CA PHE A 193 -7.60 7.85 -18.81
C PHE A 193 -8.48 6.91 -17.96
N TYR A 194 -9.49 7.45 -17.26
CA TYR A 194 -10.44 6.65 -16.49
C TYR A 194 -11.12 5.58 -17.36
N ILE A 195 -11.68 6.01 -18.49
CA ILE A 195 -12.45 5.15 -19.41
C ILE A 195 -11.54 4.09 -20.05
N ASN A 196 -10.38 4.51 -20.57
CA ASN A 196 -9.57 3.65 -21.43
C ASN A 196 -8.53 2.84 -20.67
N CYS A 197 -8.09 3.32 -19.50
CA CYS A 197 -7.02 2.69 -18.73
C CYS A 197 -7.48 2.12 -17.39
N LEU A 198 -8.38 2.79 -16.67
CA LEU A 198 -8.78 2.33 -15.33
C LEU A 198 -9.93 1.31 -15.41
N CYS A 199 -11.07 1.69 -15.99
CA CYS A 199 -12.28 0.86 -16.05
C CYS A 199 -12.04 -0.58 -16.57
N PRO A 200 -11.35 -0.80 -17.71
CA PRO A 200 -11.20 -2.14 -18.28
C PRO A 200 -10.35 -3.09 -17.41
N ARG A 201 -9.59 -2.53 -16.47
CA ARG A 201 -8.68 -3.29 -15.60
C ARG A 201 -9.33 -3.70 -14.29
N GLN A 202 -10.50 -3.15 -13.96
CA GLN A 202 -11.17 -3.45 -12.70
C GLN A 202 -11.89 -4.79 -12.71
N THR A 203 -12.38 -5.23 -13.88
CA THR A 203 -13.16 -6.45 -13.99
C THR A 203 -13.04 -7.09 -15.37
N LEU A 204 -13.22 -8.40 -15.42
CA LEU A 204 -13.35 -9.15 -16.68
C LEU A 204 -14.76 -9.06 -17.28
N ASP A 205 -15.72 -8.56 -16.49
CA ASP A 205 -17.07 -8.33 -16.95
C ASP A 205 -17.19 -6.97 -17.64
N THR A 206 -17.21 -6.99 -18.98
CA THR A 206 -17.38 -5.78 -19.78
C THR A 206 -18.83 -5.31 -19.88
N LYS A 207 -19.82 -6.11 -19.46
CA LYS A 207 -21.25 -5.78 -19.59
C LYS A 207 -21.81 -5.11 -18.35
N SER A 208 -21.33 -5.47 -17.16
CA SER A 208 -21.80 -4.91 -15.89
C SER A 208 -20.72 -4.18 -15.08
N ASN A 209 -19.71 -3.64 -15.76
CA ASN A 209 -18.62 -2.90 -15.13
C ASN A 209 -19.13 -1.63 -14.42
N SER A 210 -19.21 -1.66 -13.08
CA SER A 210 -19.75 -0.55 -12.31
C SER A 210 -18.91 0.71 -12.41
N TYR A 211 -17.60 0.61 -12.66
CA TYR A 211 -16.74 1.79 -12.88
C TYR A 211 -17.17 2.58 -14.11
N VAL A 212 -17.66 1.91 -15.15
CA VAL A 212 -18.22 2.59 -16.34
C VAL A 212 -19.54 3.27 -15.98
N ASN A 213 -20.39 2.61 -15.21
CA ASN A 213 -21.68 3.18 -14.78
C ASN A 213 -21.51 4.46 -13.93
N PHE A 214 -20.41 4.61 -13.20
CA PHE A 214 -20.13 5.82 -12.43
C PHE A 214 -19.99 7.08 -13.29
N LEU A 215 -19.71 6.96 -14.59
CA LEU A 215 -19.69 8.11 -15.50
C LEU A 215 -21.10 8.70 -15.69
N THR A 216 -22.12 7.85 -15.74
CA THR A 216 -23.52 8.27 -15.82
C THR A 216 -23.94 9.01 -14.54
N ILE A 217 -23.48 8.50 -13.39
CA ILE A 217 -23.72 9.12 -12.08
C ILE A 217 -22.99 10.47 -11.98
N ALA A 218 -21.73 10.51 -12.41
CA ALA A 218 -20.90 11.71 -12.41
C ALA A 218 -21.54 12.87 -13.19
N GLY A 219 -22.26 12.58 -14.29
CA GLY A 219 -23.00 13.59 -15.05
C GLY A 219 -24.03 14.40 -14.24
N HIS A 220 -24.43 13.90 -13.06
CA HIS A 220 -25.43 14.54 -12.20
C HIS A 220 -24.95 14.73 -10.75
N THR A 221 -23.83 14.11 -10.36
CA THR A 221 -23.30 14.14 -9.00
C THR A 221 -21.87 14.72 -9.01
N PRO A 222 -21.68 15.97 -8.55
CA PRO A 222 -20.37 16.62 -8.51
C PRO A 222 -19.32 15.84 -7.72
N SER A 223 -19.69 15.26 -6.56
CA SER A 223 -18.73 14.50 -5.75
C SER A 223 -18.14 13.30 -6.51
N THR A 224 -18.97 12.60 -7.28
CA THR A 224 -18.55 11.45 -8.08
C THR A 224 -17.63 11.88 -9.22
N THR A 225 -17.94 13.00 -9.88
CA THR A 225 -17.05 13.59 -10.90
C THR A 225 -15.66 13.86 -10.32
N PHE A 226 -15.58 14.57 -9.19
CA PHE A 226 -14.30 14.88 -8.57
C PHE A 226 -13.55 13.63 -8.09
N ALA A 227 -14.26 12.62 -7.58
CA ALA A 227 -13.63 11.37 -7.17
C ALA A 227 -13.03 10.59 -8.37
N ILE A 228 -13.71 10.58 -9.52
CA ILE A 228 -13.17 10.00 -10.77
C ILE A 228 -11.90 10.73 -11.19
N LEU A 229 -11.91 12.07 -11.16
CA LEU A 229 -10.77 12.90 -11.55
C LEU A 229 -9.57 12.68 -10.62
N SER A 230 -9.77 12.66 -9.30
CA SER A 230 -8.71 12.37 -8.33
C SER A 230 -8.14 10.97 -8.51
N LEU A 231 -8.99 9.95 -8.58
CA LEU A 231 -8.53 8.57 -8.78
C LEU A 231 -7.69 8.46 -10.05
N SER A 232 -8.14 9.03 -11.16
CA SER A 232 -7.42 9.03 -12.44
C SER A 232 -6.08 9.77 -12.35
N ALA A 233 -6.06 10.93 -11.71
CA ALA A 233 -4.85 11.71 -11.48
C ALA A 233 -3.83 10.95 -10.63
N SER A 234 -4.32 10.19 -9.64
CA SER A 234 -3.49 9.38 -8.78
C SER A 234 -2.81 8.21 -9.52
N TYR A 235 -3.44 7.65 -10.56
CA TYR A 235 -2.85 6.59 -11.38
C TYR A 235 -1.94 7.13 -12.48
N ILE A 236 -2.35 8.22 -13.15
CA ILE A 236 -1.62 8.75 -14.31
C ILE A 236 -0.27 9.36 -13.89
N LYS A 237 -0.15 9.91 -12.67
CA LYS A 237 1.12 10.46 -12.14
C LYS A 237 2.24 9.41 -12.10
N ASP A 238 1.89 8.16 -11.81
CA ASP A 238 2.85 7.05 -11.77
C ASP A 238 3.19 6.54 -13.19
N CYS A 239 2.36 6.86 -14.19
CA CYS A 239 2.56 6.46 -15.60
C CYS A 239 3.37 7.49 -16.39
N LEU A 240 3.24 8.79 -16.08
CA LEU A 240 3.84 9.91 -16.82
C LEU A 240 4.79 10.71 -15.92
N MET A 241 6.03 10.22 -15.78
CA MET A 241 7.04 10.82 -14.89
C MET A 241 7.36 12.30 -15.20
N SER A 242 7.21 12.74 -16.45
CA SER A 242 7.52 14.12 -16.87
C SER A 242 6.54 15.17 -16.32
N ASP A 243 5.28 14.78 -16.06
CA ASP A 243 4.22 15.68 -15.58
C ASP A 243 3.69 15.24 -14.20
N SER A 244 4.46 14.41 -13.47
CA SER A 244 4.04 13.82 -12.19
C SER A 244 3.55 14.86 -11.17
N GLU A 245 4.20 16.03 -11.10
CA GLU A 245 3.81 17.09 -10.16
C GLU A 245 2.44 17.68 -10.50
N ARG A 246 2.17 17.92 -11.78
CA ARG A 246 0.87 18.43 -12.25
C ARG A 246 -0.27 17.49 -11.85
N TYR A 247 -0.07 16.19 -12.05
CA TYR A 247 -1.08 15.19 -11.71
C TYR A 247 -1.18 14.95 -10.20
N GLN A 248 -0.09 15.10 -9.44
CA GLN A 248 -0.14 15.10 -7.98
C GLN A 248 -0.96 16.28 -7.43
N GLN A 249 -0.78 17.48 -8.00
CA GLN A 249 -1.57 18.66 -7.63
C GLN A 249 -3.05 18.46 -7.98
N ALA A 250 -3.33 17.90 -9.17
CA ALA A 250 -4.69 17.58 -9.61
C ALA A 250 -5.38 16.57 -8.68
N ASP A 251 -4.66 15.50 -8.34
CA ASP A 251 -5.12 14.46 -7.40
C ASP A 251 -5.56 15.09 -6.07
N HIS A 252 -4.68 15.86 -5.43
CA HIS A 252 -4.97 16.51 -4.17
C HIS A 252 -6.16 17.49 -4.27
N PHE A 253 -6.18 18.31 -5.33
CA PHE A 253 -7.26 19.28 -5.56
C PHE A 253 -8.62 18.58 -5.72
N TYR A 254 -8.71 17.57 -6.56
CA TYR A 254 -9.97 16.86 -6.82
C TYR A 254 -10.40 15.97 -5.65
N ALA A 255 -9.46 15.38 -4.89
CA ALA A 255 -9.79 14.62 -3.68
C ALA A 255 -10.48 15.52 -2.64
N LEU A 256 -9.94 16.72 -2.41
CA LEU A 256 -10.56 17.70 -1.52
C LEU A 256 -11.94 18.14 -2.01
N LYS A 257 -12.09 18.39 -3.31
CA LYS A 257 -13.39 18.74 -3.92
C LYS A 257 -14.41 17.62 -3.78
N ALA A 258 -13.99 16.37 -3.97
CA ALA A 258 -14.86 15.20 -3.83
C ALA A 258 -15.41 15.08 -2.40
N VAL A 259 -14.54 15.18 -1.38
CA VAL A 259 -14.95 15.12 0.04
C VAL A 259 -15.86 16.29 0.42
N GLN A 260 -15.54 17.51 -0.05
CA GLN A 260 -16.38 18.69 0.20
C GLN A 260 -17.78 18.54 -0.42
N ALA A 261 -17.85 18.15 -1.69
CA ALA A 261 -19.12 17.94 -2.39
C ALA A 261 -19.92 16.80 -1.74
N LEU A 262 -19.28 15.67 -1.42
CA LEU A 262 -19.90 14.55 -0.72
C LEU A 262 -20.52 14.98 0.61
N GLY A 263 -19.81 15.80 1.39
CA GLY A 263 -20.33 16.31 2.67
C GLY A 263 -21.56 17.22 2.52
N ILE A 264 -21.70 17.93 1.40
CA ILE A 264 -22.90 18.72 1.08
C ILE A 264 -24.03 17.78 0.65
N GLU A 265 -23.76 16.85 -0.26
CA GLU A 265 -24.75 15.90 -0.79
C GLU A 265 -25.32 15.01 0.32
N LEU A 266 -24.49 14.48 1.21
CA LEU A 266 -24.94 13.69 2.38
C LEU A 266 -25.83 14.51 3.32
N ARG A 267 -25.49 15.78 3.57
CA ARG A 267 -26.27 16.67 4.44
C ARG A 267 -27.64 16.99 3.85
N ASN A 268 -27.68 17.20 2.54
CA ASN A 268 -28.90 17.50 1.81
C ASN A 268 -29.70 16.23 1.45
N GLN A 269 -29.14 15.04 1.70
CA GLN A 269 -29.69 13.73 1.30
C GLN A 269 -29.92 13.64 -0.22
N GLU A 270 -28.99 14.19 -1.00
CA GLU A 270 -29.00 14.18 -2.46
C GLU A 270 -28.27 12.94 -2.99
N SER A 271 -28.83 12.31 -4.03
CA SER A 271 -28.20 11.23 -4.80
C SER A 271 -27.48 10.17 -3.94
N ILE A 272 -28.24 9.30 -3.26
CA ILE A 272 -27.69 8.19 -2.45
C ILE A 272 -26.71 7.34 -3.29
N GLU A 273 -27.08 7.05 -4.53
CA GLU A 273 -26.24 6.32 -5.47
C GLU A 273 -24.92 7.06 -5.77
N GLY A 274 -24.99 8.39 -5.94
CA GLY A 274 -23.84 9.27 -6.08
C GLY A 274 -22.92 9.23 -4.87
N CYS A 275 -23.48 9.37 -3.66
CA CYS A 275 -22.71 9.27 -2.42
C CYS A 275 -21.98 7.92 -2.29
N LEU A 276 -22.68 6.81 -2.60
CA LEU A 276 -22.12 5.46 -2.55
C LEU A 276 -21.01 5.26 -3.59
N ALA A 277 -21.21 5.71 -4.83
CA ALA A 277 -20.19 5.65 -5.88
C ALA A 277 -18.96 6.48 -5.50
N THR A 278 -19.15 7.69 -5.00
CA THR A 278 -18.07 8.56 -4.51
C THR A 278 -17.28 7.91 -3.38
N GLY A 279 -17.95 7.37 -2.36
CA GLY A 279 -17.24 6.69 -1.28
C GLY A 279 -16.47 5.45 -1.73
N MET A 280 -17.02 4.66 -2.66
CA MET A 280 -16.29 3.53 -3.26
C MET A 280 -15.01 4.01 -3.97
N LEU A 281 -15.10 5.07 -4.77
CA LEU A 281 -13.95 5.64 -5.48
C LEU A 281 -12.89 6.22 -4.53
N LEU A 282 -13.31 6.89 -3.45
CA LEU A 282 -12.41 7.40 -2.42
C LEU A 282 -11.74 6.28 -1.61
N VAL A 283 -12.49 5.22 -1.28
CA VAL A 283 -11.89 4.01 -0.66
C VAL A 283 -10.86 3.38 -1.61
N HIS A 284 -11.18 3.22 -2.90
CA HIS A 284 -10.22 2.73 -3.88
C HIS A 284 -8.98 3.62 -3.94
N HIS A 285 -9.17 4.93 -4.07
CA HIS A 285 -8.09 5.91 -4.08
C HIS A 285 -7.14 5.74 -2.88
N ASP A 286 -7.69 5.70 -1.67
CA ASP A 286 -6.91 5.64 -0.44
C ASP A 286 -6.21 4.29 -0.23
N ILE A 287 -6.81 3.19 -0.70
CA ILE A 287 -6.19 1.86 -0.68
C ILE A 287 -4.92 1.84 -1.52
N VAL A 288 -4.97 2.40 -2.74
CA VAL A 288 -3.86 2.28 -3.71
C VAL A 288 -2.81 3.37 -3.55
N ASN A 289 -3.16 4.49 -2.92
CA ASN A 289 -2.24 5.59 -2.63
C ASN A 289 -1.71 5.59 -1.20
N GLU A 290 -2.04 4.59 -0.37
CA GLU A 290 -1.80 4.55 1.08
C GLU A 290 -0.53 5.31 1.49
N ILE A 291 -0.71 6.51 2.06
CA ILE A 291 0.36 7.33 2.63
C ILE A 291 0.37 7.03 4.14
N PRO A 292 1.33 6.22 4.63
CA PRO A 292 1.33 5.79 6.04
C PRO A 292 1.45 6.96 7.02
N GLU A 293 1.98 8.09 6.56
CA GLU A 293 2.25 9.30 7.33
C GLU A 293 1.00 10.15 7.61
N LEU A 294 -0.01 10.14 6.74
CA LEU A 294 -1.16 11.06 6.84
C LEU A 294 -2.28 10.59 7.78
N GLY A 295 -2.19 9.39 8.35
CA GLY A 295 -3.17 8.87 9.31
C GLY A 295 -4.59 8.63 8.77
N ILE A 296 -4.96 9.20 7.61
CA ILE A 296 -6.23 8.98 6.92
C ILE A 296 -6.30 7.50 6.55
N CYS A 297 -7.39 6.87 6.96
CA CYS A 297 -7.67 5.47 6.73
C CYS A 297 -8.90 5.42 5.84
N TRP A 298 -8.84 4.69 4.73
CA TRP A 298 -9.98 4.51 3.81
C TRP A 298 -11.29 4.14 4.52
N THR A 299 -11.21 3.56 5.73
CA THR A 299 -12.36 3.30 6.60
C THR A 299 -13.14 4.57 6.98
N CYS A 300 -12.55 5.75 6.94
CA CYS A 300 -13.24 7.01 7.19
C CYS A 300 -14.33 7.28 6.14
N HIS A 301 -14.09 6.89 4.90
CA HIS A 301 -15.07 7.00 3.82
C HIS A 301 -16.23 6.03 4.00
N ILE A 302 -16.01 4.90 4.68
CA ILE A 302 -17.07 3.93 4.99
C ILE A 302 -18.03 4.46 6.06
N ASN A 303 -17.56 5.32 6.97
CA ASN A 303 -18.42 5.91 8.00
C ASN A 303 -19.56 6.76 7.39
N MET A 304 -19.48 7.14 6.12
CA MET A 304 -20.60 7.80 5.43
C MET A 304 -21.86 6.93 5.37
N LEU A 305 -21.73 5.60 5.43
CA LEU A 305 -22.87 4.68 5.44
C LEU A 305 -23.79 4.91 6.66
N ASP A 306 -23.24 5.45 7.76
CA ASP A 306 -24.01 5.78 8.97
C ASP A 306 -24.89 7.02 8.79
N MET A 307 -24.61 7.83 7.75
CA MET A 307 -25.29 9.09 7.46
C MET A 307 -26.42 8.93 6.42
N LEU A 308 -26.58 7.75 5.82
CA LEU A 308 -27.60 7.49 4.79
C LEU A 308 -28.95 7.08 5.43
N PRO A 309 -30.09 7.57 4.89
CA PRO A 309 -31.42 7.14 5.34
C PRO A 309 -31.69 5.65 4.99
N GLU A 310 -32.58 5.01 5.77
CA GLU A 310 -32.88 3.56 5.90
C GLU A 310 -32.31 2.55 4.87
N ARG A 311 -31.85 1.40 5.40
CA ARG A 311 -30.99 0.39 4.76
C ARG A 311 -31.60 -0.37 3.58
N ASP A 312 -32.88 -0.21 3.29
CA ASP A 312 -33.57 -0.99 2.27
C ASP A 312 -33.05 -0.67 0.84
N PHE A 313 -32.43 0.49 0.63
CA PHE A 313 -31.78 0.88 -0.63
C PHE A 313 -30.37 0.30 -0.84
N LEU A 314 -29.78 -0.34 0.18
CA LEU A 314 -28.41 -0.89 0.10
C LEU A 314 -28.38 -2.32 -0.44
N VAL A 315 -29.55 -2.97 -0.56
CA VAL A 315 -29.66 -4.43 -0.78
C VAL A 315 -29.15 -4.87 -2.15
N ASP A 316 -29.12 -3.99 -3.15
CA ASP A 316 -28.67 -4.30 -4.52
C ASP A 316 -27.63 -3.30 -5.08
N SER A 317 -26.95 -2.55 -4.21
CA SER A 317 -26.00 -1.51 -4.64
C SER A 317 -24.57 -2.06 -4.69
N GLY A 318 -24.01 -2.23 -5.89
CA GLY A 318 -22.62 -2.67 -6.10
C GLY A 318 -21.57 -1.85 -5.32
N PRO A 319 -21.66 -0.50 -5.29
CA PRO A 319 -20.78 0.32 -4.44
C PRO A 319 -20.97 0.08 -2.93
N ALA A 320 -22.20 -0.13 -2.45
CA ALA A 320 -22.43 -0.45 -1.05
C ALA A 320 -21.82 -1.80 -0.68
N ASP A 321 -22.01 -2.82 -1.52
CA ASP A 321 -21.40 -4.14 -1.35
C ASP A 321 -19.88 -4.03 -1.33
N PHE A 322 -19.30 -3.22 -2.22
CA PHE A 322 -17.85 -2.97 -2.23
C PHE A 322 -17.35 -2.41 -0.90
N LEU A 323 -18.01 -1.38 -0.38
CA LEU A 323 -17.61 -0.73 0.88
C LEU A 323 -17.72 -1.71 2.06
N GLN A 324 -18.82 -2.45 2.14
CA GLN A 324 -19.02 -3.47 3.17
C GLN A 324 -17.97 -4.59 3.06
N TYR A 325 -17.65 -4.99 1.84
CA TYR A 325 -16.65 -6.01 1.56
C TYR A 325 -15.26 -5.64 2.07
N GLN A 326 -14.78 -4.42 1.75
CA GLN A 326 -13.48 -3.97 2.25
C GLN A 326 -13.45 -4.00 3.78
N LEU A 327 -14.53 -3.57 4.43
CA LEU A 327 -14.64 -3.60 5.89
C LEU A 327 -14.62 -5.02 6.45
N ILE A 328 -15.41 -5.95 5.89
CA ILE A 328 -15.51 -7.33 6.36
C ILE A 328 -14.15 -8.03 6.20
N LEU A 329 -13.48 -7.88 5.06
CA LEU A 329 -12.16 -8.48 4.87
C LEU A 329 -11.11 -7.87 5.79
N ALA A 330 -11.07 -6.55 5.94
CA ALA A 330 -10.12 -5.89 6.82
C ALA A 330 -10.27 -6.37 8.28
N ARG A 331 -11.49 -6.64 8.74
CA ARG A 331 -11.77 -7.18 10.07
C ARG A 331 -11.14 -8.55 10.33
N THR A 332 -10.94 -9.36 9.30
CA THR A 332 -10.29 -10.68 9.46
C THR A 332 -8.81 -10.56 9.87
N ALA A 333 -8.20 -9.39 9.65
CA ALA A 333 -6.84 -9.05 10.08
C ALA A 333 -6.78 -8.37 11.46
N LEU A 334 -7.90 -8.23 12.17
CA LEU A 334 -7.94 -7.60 13.49
C LEU A 334 -8.05 -8.64 14.61
N SER A 335 -7.45 -8.36 15.77
CA SER A 335 -7.67 -9.16 16.98
C SER A 335 -9.07 -8.93 17.55
N ILE A 336 -9.59 -9.88 18.34
CA ILE A 336 -10.91 -9.74 19.00
C ILE A 336 -11.00 -8.45 19.83
N SER A 337 -9.96 -8.14 20.62
CA SER A 337 -9.91 -6.92 21.43
C SER A 337 -10.10 -5.65 20.59
N ARG A 338 -9.42 -5.58 19.44
CA ARG A 338 -9.49 -4.41 18.54
C ARG A 338 -10.81 -4.32 17.80
N MET A 339 -11.40 -5.46 17.44
CA MET A 339 -12.73 -5.47 16.81
C MET A 339 -13.79 -4.86 17.73
N GLN A 340 -13.68 -5.07 19.05
CA GLN A 340 -14.60 -4.47 20.03
C GLN A 340 -14.44 -2.95 20.12
N ASP A 341 -13.22 -2.43 20.00
CA ASP A 341 -12.93 -0.99 20.07
C ASP A 341 -13.28 -0.24 18.78
N THR A 342 -13.15 -0.91 17.62
CA THR A 342 -13.35 -0.30 16.29
C THR A 342 -14.76 -0.47 15.72
N TRP A 343 -15.69 -1.09 16.46
CA TRP A 343 -17.01 -1.43 15.96
C TRP A 343 -17.89 -0.17 15.73
N PRO A 344 -18.20 0.23 14.48
CA PRO A 344 -19.23 1.22 14.24
C PRO A 344 -20.57 0.63 14.67
N ARG A 345 -21.32 1.33 15.52
CA ARG A 345 -22.61 0.87 16.09
C ARG A 345 -23.63 0.43 15.02
N SER A 346 -23.49 0.89 13.79
CA SER A 346 -24.37 0.60 12.65
C SER A 346 -24.11 -0.77 12.00
N THR A 347 -22.91 -1.33 12.05
CA THR A 347 -22.56 -2.59 11.35
C THR A 347 -22.81 -3.83 12.20
N LYS A 348 -23.87 -3.82 13.02
CA LYS A 348 -24.37 -5.08 13.59
C LYS A 348 -24.78 -5.98 12.42
N PRO A 349 -24.28 -7.22 12.35
CA PRO A 349 -24.69 -8.15 11.31
C PRO A 349 -26.20 -8.26 11.37
N THR A 350 -26.86 -7.92 10.26
CA THR A 350 -28.24 -8.31 10.10
C THR A 350 -28.22 -9.83 10.07
N ASN A 351 -28.66 -10.46 11.17
CA ASN A 351 -29.02 -11.88 11.20
C ASN A 351 -30.06 -12.26 10.11
N ALA A 352 -30.51 -11.28 9.30
CA ALA A 352 -31.42 -11.43 8.19
C ALA A 352 -30.82 -12.20 6.98
N THR A 353 -29.52 -12.11 6.71
CA THR A 353 -28.91 -12.77 5.53
C THR A 353 -28.62 -14.27 5.71
N LEU A 354 -28.58 -14.76 6.96
CA LEU A 354 -28.33 -16.19 7.23
C LEU A 354 -29.52 -17.11 6.94
N ASN A 355 -30.72 -16.55 6.68
CA ASN A 355 -31.96 -17.32 6.56
C ASN A 355 -32.63 -17.25 5.18
N TYR A 356 -32.13 -16.46 4.24
CA TYR A 356 -32.62 -16.45 2.85
C TYR A 356 -31.51 -16.93 1.91
N VAL A 357 -31.60 -18.19 1.49
CA VAL A 357 -30.80 -18.72 0.38
C VAL A 357 -31.47 -18.23 -0.90
N ASP A 358 -31.07 -17.06 -1.37
CA ASP A 358 -31.40 -16.62 -2.73
C ASP A 358 -30.31 -17.12 -3.68
N MET A 359 -30.70 -17.68 -4.83
CA MET A 359 -29.77 -18.10 -5.87
C MET A 359 -28.89 -16.93 -6.35
N GLU A 360 -29.41 -15.70 -6.31
CA GLU A 360 -28.66 -14.50 -6.67
C GLU A 360 -27.56 -14.15 -5.66
N SER A 361 -27.73 -14.52 -4.39
CA SER A 361 -26.67 -14.30 -3.37
C SER A 361 -25.41 -15.15 -3.61
N GLN A 362 -25.52 -16.19 -4.44
CA GLN A 362 -24.41 -17.04 -4.92
C GLN A 362 -23.75 -16.52 -6.20
N ARG A 363 -24.31 -15.47 -6.82
CA ARG A 363 -23.74 -14.87 -8.01
C ARG A 363 -22.43 -14.16 -7.67
N ILE A 364 -21.39 -14.38 -8.47
CA ILE A 364 -20.09 -13.73 -8.33
C ILE A 364 -20.24 -12.27 -8.70
N CYS A 365 -19.94 -11.38 -7.75
CA CYS A 365 -19.92 -9.94 -7.99
C CYS A 365 -18.72 -9.56 -8.85
N GLY A 366 -18.98 -8.89 -9.98
CA GLY A 366 -17.95 -8.46 -10.93
C GLY A 366 -16.95 -7.44 -10.36
N LEU A 367 -17.28 -6.76 -9.25
CA LEU A 367 -16.37 -5.85 -8.53
C LEU A 367 -15.49 -6.53 -7.50
N LEU A 368 -15.91 -7.70 -6.99
CA LEU A 368 -15.30 -8.32 -5.81
C LEU A 368 -14.66 -9.68 -6.11
N GLY A 369 -15.10 -10.35 -7.18
CA GLY A 369 -14.61 -11.68 -7.55
C GLY A 369 -15.11 -12.81 -6.65
N LEU A 370 -16.12 -12.58 -5.81
CA LEU A 370 -16.85 -13.58 -5.02
C LEU A 370 -18.33 -13.20 -4.86
N SER A 371 -19.12 -14.12 -4.30
CA SER A 371 -20.53 -13.92 -4.03
C SER A 371 -20.81 -13.26 -2.67
N GLN A 372 -21.99 -12.64 -2.55
CA GLN A 372 -22.46 -12.02 -1.30
C GLN A 372 -22.67 -13.06 -0.19
N GLU A 373 -23.14 -14.27 -0.54
CA GLU A 373 -23.25 -15.38 0.42
C GLU A 373 -21.89 -15.73 1.02
N LEU A 374 -20.83 -15.83 0.21
CA LEU A 374 -19.49 -16.13 0.73
C LEU A 374 -19.01 -15.03 1.68
N LEU A 375 -19.28 -13.77 1.35
CA LEU A 375 -18.93 -12.64 2.21
C LEU A 375 -19.63 -12.72 3.57
N SER A 376 -20.93 -13.04 3.57
CA SER A 376 -21.72 -13.25 4.79
C SER A 376 -21.17 -14.41 5.64
N LEU A 377 -20.67 -15.48 5.02
CA LEU A 377 -20.03 -16.60 5.74
C LEU A 377 -18.69 -16.19 6.39
N ILE A 378 -17.89 -15.34 5.71
CA ILE A 378 -16.65 -14.78 6.28
C ILE A 378 -16.95 -13.87 7.47
N GLU A 379 -17.96 -13.00 7.35
CA GLU A 379 -18.41 -12.14 8.44
C GLU A 379 -18.93 -12.97 9.61
N SER A 380 -19.77 -13.98 9.34
CA SER A 380 -20.32 -14.88 10.36
C SER A 380 -19.23 -15.63 11.13
N THR A 381 -18.15 -16.02 10.45
CA THR A 381 -16.98 -16.62 11.10
C THR A 381 -16.32 -15.64 12.07
N THR A 382 -16.17 -14.38 11.66
CA THR A 382 -15.56 -13.33 12.48
C THR A 382 -16.45 -12.97 13.68
N ALA A 383 -17.77 -12.86 13.47
CA ALA A 383 -18.76 -12.60 14.52
C ALA A 383 -18.81 -13.73 15.56
N LEU A 384 -18.80 -14.99 15.12
CA LEU A 384 -18.80 -16.17 16.00
C LEU A 384 -17.62 -16.18 16.99
N VAL A 385 -16.47 -15.71 16.50
CA VAL A 385 -15.22 -15.62 17.28
C VAL A 385 -15.26 -14.43 18.23
N ALA A 386 -15.76 -13.27 17.78
CA ALA A 386 -15.91 -12.06 18.59
C ALA A 386 -17.03 -12.14 19.64
N ASP A 387 -17.95 -13.09 19.50
CA ASP A 387 -19.11 -13.28 20.36
C ASP A 387 -18.73 -13.50 21.82
N SER A 388 -19.58 -13.03 22.74
CA SER A 388 -19.33 -12.99 24.18
C SER A 388 -18.79 -14.30 24.77
N PRO A 389 -17.84 -14.24 25.74
CA PRO A 389 -17.36 -15.44 26.45
C PRO A 389 -18.46 -16.16 27.24
N PHE A 390 -19.60 -15.50 27.48
CA PHE A 390 -20.76 -16.10 28.15
C PHE A 390 -21.64 -16.94 27.21
N THR A 391 -21.44 -16.87 25.89
CA THR A 391 -22.17 -17.71 24.92
C THR A 391 -21.75 -19.17 25.07
N ARG A 392 -22.73 -20.09 25.17
CA ARG A 392 -22.47 -21.53 25.37
C ARG A 392 -21.57 -22.09 24.26
N ARG A 393 -20.50 -22.79 24.67
CA ARG A 393 -19.54 -23.43 23.75
C ARG A 393 -20.22 -24.37 22.75
N ASP A 394 -21.20 -25.15 23.19
CA ASP A 394 -21.93 -26.10 22.33
C ASP A 394 -22.70 -25.41 21.21
N TYR A 395 -23.26 -24.23 21.51
CA TYR A 395 -23.92 -23.39 20.51
C TYR A 395 -22.90 -22.88 19.48
N LYS A 396 -21.77 -22.35 19.94
CA LYS A 396 -20.70 -21.88 19.04
C LYS A 396 -20.17 -23.00 18.15
N MET A 397 -19.98 -24.20 18.70
CA MET A 397 -19.55 -25.39 17.94
C MET A 397 -20.58 -25.80 16.89
N SER A 398 -21.87 -25.75 17.22
CA SER A 398 -22.95 -26.05 16.26
C SER A 398 -22.99 -25.04 15.12
N CYS A 399 -22.81 -23.74 15.44
CA CYS A 399 -22.69 -22.68 14.44
C CYS A 399 -21.46 -22.88 13.55
N ALA A 400 -20.30 -23.20 14.12
CA ALA A 400 -19.08 -23.47 13.37
C ALA A 400 -19.20 -24.66 12.42
N ALA A 401 -19.83 -25.76 12.87
CA ALA A 401 -20.08 -26.94 12.03
C ALA A 401 -21.01 -26.60 10.85
N ARG A 402 -22.02 -25.75 11.08
CA ARG A 402 -22.89 -25.24 10.01
C ARG A 402 -22.11 -24.40 9.00
N LEU A 403 -21.28 -23.46 9.47
CA LEU A 403 -20.43 -22.63 8.61
C LEU A 403 -19.44 -23.49 7.79
N GLU A 404 -18.83 -24.50 8.40
CA GLU A 404 -17.94 -25.44 7.71
C GLU A 404 -18.68 -26.17 6.58
N TYR A 405 -19.89 -26.66 6.85
CA TYR A 405 -20.73 -27.32 5.85
C TYR A 405 -21.14 -26.36 4.71
N GLN A 406 -21.57 -25.14 5.04
CA GLN A 406 -21.95 -24.14 4.03
C GLN A 406 -20.76 -23.77 3.15
N LEU A 407 -19.60 -23.45 3.75
CA LEU A 407 -18.38 -23.14 2.99
C LEU A 407 -17.93 -24.31 2.11
N ALA A 408 -18.09 -25.55 2.57
CA ALA A 408 -17.73 -26.74 1.79
C ALA A 408 -18.62 -27.00 0.58
N ASN A 409 -19.90 -26.63 0.66
CA ASN A 409 -20.89 -26.89 -0.38
C ASN A 409 -21.31 -25.65 -1.18
N LEU A 410 -20.76 -24.47 -0.85
CA LEU A 410 -21.07 -23.23 -1.56
C LEU A 410 -20.67 -23.33 -3.03
N HIS A 411 -21.64 -23.14 -3.91
CA HIS A 411 -21.42 -22.99 -5.33
C HIS A 411 -21.56 -21.51 -5.70
N GLN A 412 -20.56 -20.98 -6.40
CA GLN A 412 -20.58 -19.61 -6.89
C GLN A 412 -20.69 -19.64 -8.42
N TRP A 413 -21.47 -18.73 -9.01
CA TRP A 413 -21.75 -18.73 -10.44
C TRP A 413 -21.78 -17.32 -11.02
N THR A 414 -21.60 -17.18 -12.34
CA THR A 414 -21.84 -15.93 -13.08
C THR A 414 -22.17 -16.25 -14.53
N THR A 415 -22.99 -15.42 -15.15
CA THR A 415 -23.35 -15.49 -16.58
C THR A 415 -22.79 -14.30 -17.36
N ASP A 416 -22.14 -13.35 -16.68
CA ASP A 416 -21.73 -12.08 -17.27
C ASP A 416 -20.45 -12.22 -18.12
N VAL A 417 -19.64 -13.23 -17.80
CA VAL A 417 -18.39 -13.58 -18.50
C VAL A 417 -18.46 -14.96 -19.15
N SER A 418 -17.64 -15.18 -20.19
CA SER A 418 -17.58 -16.46 -20.91
C SER A 418 -16.15 -16.87 -21.28
N GLY A 419 -15.97 -18.13 -21.70
CA GLY A 419 -14.67 -18.65 -22.16
C GLY A 419 -13.60 -18.65 -21.06
N LYS A 420 -12.37 -18.25 -21.42
CA LYS A 420 -11.24 -18.22 -20.47
C LYS A 420 -11.44 -17.22 -19.32
N ALA A 421 -12.14 -16.11 -19.57
CA ALA A 421 -12.45 -15.13 -18.54
C ALA A 421 -13.35 -15.74 -17.45
N LEU A 422 -14.35 -16.56 -17.84
CA LEU A 422 -15.18 -17.30 -16.89
C LEU A 422 -14.36 -18.27 -16.03
N GLU A 423 -13.37 -18.96 -16.61
CA GLU A 423 -12.49 -19.84 -15.83
C GLU A 423 -11.67 -19.05 -14.79
N VAL A 424 -11.15 -17.88 -15.16
CA VAL A 424 -10.43 -16.99 -14.24
C VAL A 424 -11.33 -16.51 -13.12
N VAL A 425 -12.53 -15.99 -13.43
CA VAL A 425 -13.49 -15.51 -12.42
C VAL A 425 -13.91 -16.63 -11.46
N ASN A 426 -14.24 -17.80 -11.98
CA ASN A 426 -14.61 -18.95 -11.14
C ASN A 426 -13.46 -19.40 -10.23
N ARG A 427 -12.21 -19.38 -10.72
CA ARG A 427 -11.05 -19.71 -9.90
C ARG A 427 -10.73 -18.64 -8.87
N THR A 428 -10.88 -17.36 -9.19
CA THR A 428 -10.79 -16.27 -8.22
C THR A 428 -11.80 -16.49 -7.09
N ALA A 429 -13.07 -16.72 -7.41
CA ALA A 429 -14.11 -17.00 -6.42
C ALA A 429 -13.80 -18.25 -5.57
N GLU A 430 -13.24 -19.29 -6.17
CA GLU A 430 -12.81 -20.50 -5.46
C GLU A 430 -11.64 -20.23 -4.50
N THR A 431 -10.72 -19.32 -4.82
CA THR A 431 -9.67 -18.93 -3.86
C THR A 431 -10.26 -18.34 -2.59
N TYR A 432 -11.28 -17.48 -2.70
CA TYR A 432 -12.00 -16.93 -1.55
C TYR A 432 -12.67 -18.02 -0.72
N ARG A 433 -13.34 -18.98 -1.37
CA ARG A 433 -14.05 -20.05 -0.66
C ARG A 433 -13.09 -20.93 0.13
N ILE A 434 -11.98 -21.35 -0.47
CA ILE A 434 -10.95 -22.16 0.22
C ILE A 434 -10.28 -21.35 1.32
N ALA A 435 -9.97 -20.07 1.09
CA ALA A 435 -9.37 -19.21 2.11
C ALA A 435 -10.32 -18.98 3.30
N ALA A 436 -11.63 -18.85 3.07
CA ALA A 436 -12.64 -18.79 4.13
C ALA A 436 -12.70 -20.08 4.96
N GLN A 437 -12.53 -21.25 4.32
CA GLN A 437 -12.38 -22.51 5.06
C GLN A 437 -11.14 -22.49 5.95
N ILE A 438 -9.98 -22.12 5.41
CA ILE A 438 -8.74 -22.02 6.20
C ILE A 438 -8.92 -21.05 7.36
N TYR A 439 -9.51 -19.88 7.10
CA TYR A 439 -9.77 -18.86 8.11
C TYR A 439 -10.64 -19.40 9.25
N LEU A 440 -11.77 -20.07 8.97
CA LEU A 440 -12.60 -20.72 10.00
C LEU A 440 -11.81 -21.76 10.82
N GLN A 441 -11.04 -22.61 10.14
CA GLN A 441 -10.23 -23.66 10.78
C GLN A 441 -9.16 -23.09 11.71
N CYS A 442 -8.46 -22.04 11.27
CA CYS A 442 -7.42 -21.43 12.09
C CYS A 442 -8.01 -20.53 13.19
N ARG A 443 -8.95 -19.66 12.85
CA ARG A 443 -9.49 -18.62 13.72
C ARG A 443 -10.38 -19.19 14.83
N PHE A 444 -11.31 -20.10 14.50
CA PHE A 444 -12.25 -20.65 15.47
C PHE A 444 -11.76 -21.98 16.07
N PHE A 445 -11.35 -22.94 15.24
CA PHE A 445 -10.93 -24.26 15.72
C PHE A 445 -9.49 -24.29 16.26
N GLY A 446 -8.72 -23.21 16.06
CA GLY A 446 -7.34 -23.10 16.53
C GLY A 446 -6.39 -24.04 15.81
N LEU A 447 -6.70 -24.47 14.58
CA LEU A 447 -5.81 -25.32 13.80
C LEU A 447 -4.63 -24.50 13.28
N THR A 448 -3.42 -24.98 13.49
CA THR A 448 -2.20 -24.27 13.10
C THR A 448 -1.71 -24.73 11.72
N ILE A 449 -0.63 -24.12 11.24
CA ILE A 449 0.01 -24.45 9.95
C ILE A 449 0.54 -25.90 9.87
N SER A 450 0.72 -26.59 11.01
CA SER A 450 1.19 -27.98 11.05
C SER A 450 0.05 -29.01 10.98
N HIS A 451 -1.21 -28.56 11.07
CA HIS A 451 -2.36 -29.45 11.04
C HIS A 451 -2.61 -30.01 9.61
N PRO A 452 -2.83 -31.33 9.43
CA PRO A 452 -3.02 -31.94 8.10
C PRO A 452 -4.14 -31.30 7.26
N THR A 453 -5.24 -30.91 7.89
CA THR A 453 -6.35 -30.19 7.23
C THR A 453 -5.88 -28.85 6.63
N ILE A 454 -5.11 -28.06 7.38
CA ILE A 454 -4.59 -26.77 6.92
C ILE A 454 -3.60 -26.97 5.78
N ILE A 455 -2.69 -27.94 5.90
CA ILE A 455 -1.74 -28.30 4.84
C ILE A 455 -2.48 -28.65 3.54
N LYS A 456 -3.51 -29.49 3.62
CA LYS A 456 -4.29 -29.91 2.45
C LYS A 456 -5.07 -28.75 1.81
N LEU A 457 -5.71 -27.91 2.63
CA LEU A 457 -6.46 -26.75 2.13
C LEU A 457 -5.52 -25.70 1.54
N ASN A 458 -4.40 -25.40 2.20
CA ASN A 458 -3.40 -24.45 1.74
C ASN A 458 -2.74 -24.91 0.42
N ALA A 459 -2.46 -26.20 0.27
CA ALA A 459 -1.95 -26.75 -1.00
C ALA A 459 -2.94 -26.52 -2.15
N LYS A 460 -4.25 -26.74 -1.91
CA LYS A 460 -5.29 -26.43 -2.90
C LYS A 460 -5.35 -24.94 -3.21
N LEU A 461 -5.39 -24.09 -2.18
CA LEU A 461 -5.46 -22.63 -2.34
C LEU A 461 -4.26 -22.10 -3.13
N SER A 462 -3.05 -22.49 -2.74
CA SER A 462 -1.81 -22.10 -3.41
C SER A 462 -1.79 -22.56 -4.86
N HIS A 463 -2.26 -23.77 -5.16
CA HIS A 463 -2.37 -24.26 -6.54
C HIS A 463 -3.31 -23.38 -7.38
N VAL A 464 -4.46 -22.96 -6.84
CA VAL A 464 -5.38 -22.06 -7.57
C VAL A 464 -4.76 -20.67 -7.76
N ILE A 465 -4.14 -20.09 -6.72
CA ILE A 465 -3.48 -18.77 -6.80
C ILE A 465 -2.37 -18.77 -7.86
N LEU A 466 -1.52 -19.80 -7.87
CA LEU A 466 -0.41 -19.92 -8.84
C LEU A 466 -0.90 -20.13 -10.27
N TRP A 467 -2.15 -20.55 -10.46
CA TRP A 467 -2.77 -20.67 -11.77
C TRP A 467 -3.30 -19.32 -12.29
N LEU A 468 -3.80 -18.45 -11.41
CA LEU A 468 -4.44 -17.18 -11.79
C LEU A 468 -3.48 -16.24 -12.54
N PRO A 469 -3.93 -15.52 -13.57
CA PRO A 469 -3.08 -14.62 -14.33
C PRO A 469 -2.49 -13.52 -13.43
N VAL A 470 -1.24 -13.13 -13.70
CA VAL A 470 -0.53 -12.03 -13.02
C VAL A 470 -0.13 -10.91 -13.99
N ALA A 471 -0.45 -11.08 -15.27
CA ALA A 471 -0.23 -10.14 -16.36
C ALA A 471 -1.10 -10.51 -17.57
N GLY A 472 -1.20 -9.58 -18.53
CA GLY A 472 -1.93 -9.78 -19.78
C GLY A 472 -3.43 -9.49 -19.67
N PRO A 473 -4.21 -9.79 -20.73
CA PRO A 473 -5.58 -9.31 -20.88
C PRO A 473 -6.60 -9.97 -19.93
N LEU A 474 -6.20 -11.05 -19.24
CA LEU A 474 -7.04 -11.72 -18.25
C LEU A 474 -6.69 -11.32 -16.81
N TYR A 475 -5.67 -10.50 -16.61
CA TYR A 475 -5.32 -9.94 -15.30
C TYR A 475 -6.12 -8.67 -15.04
N THR A 476 -6.72 -8.58 -13.86
CA THR A 476 -7.52 -7.45 -13.39
C THR A 476 -7.25 -7.17 -11.92
N ALA A 477 -7.78 -6.06 -11.40
CA ALA A 477 -7.81 -5.69 -9.98
C ALA A 477 -8.56 -6.70 -9.09
N LEU A 478 -9.26 -7.68 -9.69
CA LEU A 478 -9.87 -8.81 -8.95
C LEU A 478 -8.84 -9.84 -8.47
N TYR A 479 -7.53 -9.54 -8.54
CA TYR A 479 -6.52 -10.45 -8.04
C TYR A 479 -6.74 -10.68 -6.52
N PRO A 480 -6.83 -11.94 -6.06
CA PRO A 480 -7.33 -12.25 -4.73
C PRO A 480 -6.29 -12.00 -3.62
N ILE A 481 -6.10 -10.73 -3.22
CA ILE A 481 -5.15 -10.34 -2.17
C ILE A 481 -5.48 -10.97 -0.82
N TRP A 482 -6.76 -11.00 -0.43
CA TRP A 482 -7.14 -11.62 0.85
C TRP A 482 -6.87 -13.13 0.87
N PRO A 483 -7.27 -13.92 -0.14
CA PRO A 483 -6.88 -15.32 -0.23
C PRO A 483 -5.37 -15.53 -0.30
N PHE A 484 -4.63 -14.64 -0.98
CA PHE A 484 -3.17 -14.65 -0.99
C PHE A 484 -2.59 -14.47 0.41
N PHE A 485 -3.08 -13.52 1.19
CA PHE A 485 -2.66 -13.33 2.57
C PHE A 485 -2.92 -14.58 3.41
N ILE A 486 -4.13 -15.15 3.35
CA ILE A 486 -4.47 -16.39 4.07
C ILE A 486 -3.52 -17.53 3.66
N ALA A 487 -3.26 -17.70 2.36
CA ALA A 487 -2.32 -18.70 1.86
C ALA A 487 -0.90 -18.48 2.41
N ALA A 488 -0.41 -17.24 2.34
CA ALA A 488 0.94 -16.88 2.75
C ALA A 488 1.18 -17.09 4.26
N VAL A 489 0.21 -16.75 5.11
CA VAL A 489 0.35 -16.90 6.57
C VAL A 489 0.05 -18.31 7.08
N THR A 490 -0.51 -19.19 6.24
CA THR A 490 -0.83 -20.58 6.62
C THR A 490 -0.02 -21.65 5.88
N CYS A 491 0.94 -21.24 5.04
CA CYS A 491 1.78 -22.16 4.28
C CYS A 491 3.12 -22.49 4.97
N ASN A 492 3.74 -23.58 4.51
CA ASN A 492 5.10 -23.97 4.91
C ASN A 492 6.17 -23.11 4.23
N ALA A 493 7.41 -23.18 4.73
CA ALA A 493 8.52 -22.35 4.24
C ALA A 493 8.75 -22.43 2.72
N ASN A 494 8.69 -23.62 2.12
CA ASN A 494 8.92 -23.79 0.67
C ASN A 494 7.84 -23.08 -0.17
N MET A 495 6.59 -23.10 0.28
CA MET A 495 5.49 -22.46 -0.44
C MET A 495 5.51 -20.94 -0.26
N ARG A 496 6.04 -20.42 0.86
CA ARG A 496 6.17 -18.96 1.10
C ARG A 496 6.94 -18.29 -0.02
N ASP A 497 8.11 -18.80 -0.38
CA ASP A 497 8.95 -18.24 -1.45
C ASP A 497 8.24 -18.29 -2.80
N THR A 498 7.54 -19.39 -3.09
CA THR A 498 6.81 -19.57 -4.35
C THR A 498 5.68 -18.55 -4.48
N LEU A 499 4.89 -18.35 -3.43
CA LEU A 499 3.83 -17.36 -3.37
C LEU A 499 4.38 -15.93 -3.43
N TYR A 500 5.47 -15.64 -2.72
CA TYR A 500 6.11 -14.32 -2.74
C TYR A 500 6.60 -13.95 -4.14
N ASN A 501 7.32 -14.86 -4.79
CA ASN A 501 7.83 -14.65 -6.15
C ASN A 501 6.69 -14.48 -7.16
N ARG A 502 5.54 -15.14 -6.95
CA ARG A 502 4.38 -15.01 -7.83
C ARG A 502 3.88 -13.57 -7.94
N VAL A 503 3.84 -12.86 -6.82
CA VAL A 503 3.25 -11.52 -6.73
C VAL A 503 4.30 -10.39 -6.81
N TRP A 504 5.58 -10.75 -6.88
CA TRP A 504 6.67 -9.78 -7.02
C TRP A 504 6.50 -8.89 -8.26
N ASP A 505 6.19 -9.50 -9.41
CA ASP A 505 6.02 -8.76 -10.65
C ASP A 505 4.80 -7.82 -10.58
N ILE A 506 3.69 -8.28 -9.98
CA ILE A 506 2.48 -7.46 -9.77
C ILE A 506 2.84 -6.21 -8.97
N ARG A 507 3.52 -6.39 -7.83
CA ARG A 507 3.94 -5.30 -6.95
C ARG A 507 4.75 -4.22 -7.69
N THR A 508 5.60 -4.62 -8.64
CA THR A 508 6.46 -3.68 -9.36
C THR A 508 5.78 -2.97 -10.52
N ARG A 509 4.70 -3.53 -11.06
CA ARG A 509 4.04 -3.04 -12.28
C ARG A 509 2.72 -2.34 -12.01
N GLU A 510 2.03 -2.72 -10.95
CA GLU A 510 0.67 -2.29 -10.65
C GLU A 510 0.60 -1.47 -9.39
N LYS A 511 -0.09 -0.33 -9.49
CA LYS A 511 -0.46 0.47 -8.33
C LYS A 511 -1.54 -0.27 -7.54
N SER A 512 -1.16 -0.79 -6.38
CA SER A 512 -2.01 -1.59 -5.47
C SER A 512 -1.48 -1.52 -4.04
N ASN A 513 -2.27 -1.98 -3.05
CA ASN A 513 -1.81 -2.08 -1.67
C ASN A 513 -0.94 -3.32 -1.38
N LEU A 514 -0.64 -4.13 -2.41
CA LEU A 514 0.11 -5.38 -2.28
C LEU A 514 1.48 -5.18 -1.61
N GLY A 515 2.12 -4.02 -1.82
CA GLY A 515 3.35 -3.64 -1.14
C GLY A 515 3.20 -3.65 0.38
N THR A 516 2.13 -3.04 0.90
CA THR A 516 1.79 -3.02 2.33
C THR A 516 1.46 -4.42 2.83
N VAL A 517 0.68 -5.20 2.08
CA VAL A 517 0.32 -6.59 2.45
C VAL A 517 1.57 -7.46 2.59
N LEU A 518 2.51 -7.36 1.64
CA LEU A 518 3.76 -8.11 1.67
C LEU A 518 4.67 -7.73 2.84
N GLN A 519 4.72 -6.45 3.22
CA GLN A 519 5.44 -6.01 4.42
C GLN A 519 4.87 -6.69 5.67
N GLN A 520 3.55 -6.78 5.77
CA GLN A 520 2.86 -7.39 6.90
C GLN A 520 3.04 -8.90 6.95
N ILE A 521 2.89 -9.59 5.80
CA ILE A 521 3.20 -11.01 5.67
C ILE A 521 4.65 -11.30 6.11
N SER A 522 5.60 -10.46 5.70
CA SER A 522 7.01 -10.63 6.07
C SER A 522 7.21 -10.53 7.59
N ALA A 523 6.54 -9.58 8.26
CA ALA A 523 6.59 -9.45 9.71
C ALA A 523 5.99 -10.68 10.43
N LEU A 524 4.86 -11.19 9.93
CA LEU A 524 4.23 -12.40 10.45
C LEU A 524 5.09 -13.65 10.24
N TRP A 525 5.83 -13.73 9.13
CA TRP A 525 6.75 -14.83 8.87
C TRP A 525 7.92 -14.85 9.86
N VAL A 526 8.49 -13.69 10.17
CA VAL A 526 9.53 -13.56 11.21
C VAL A 526 9.00 -14.04 12.56
N TRP A 527 7.77 -13.67 12.92
CA TRP A 527 7.14 -14.18 14.14
C TRP A 527 6.99 -15.72 14.10
N MET A 528 6.47 -16.28 13.01
CA MET A 528 6.30 -17.73 12.86
C MET A 528 7.63 -18.51 12.87
N GLU A 529 8.74 -17.92 12.41
CA GLU A 529 10.06 -18.57 12.47
C GLU A 529 10.62 -18.65 13.89
N ASN A 530 10.21 -17.73 14.77
CA ASN A 530 10.59 -17.72 16.18
C ASN A 530 9.74 -18.69 17.04
N GLU A 531 8.60 -19.17 16.53
CA GLU A 531 7.75 -20.15 17.20
C GLU A 531 8.38 -21.56 17.11
N GLN A 532 9.00 -22.02 18.20
CA GLN A 532 9.55 -23.37 18.30
C GLN A 532 8.42 -24.38 18.56
N ASN A 533 8.36 -25.46 17.76
CA ASN A 533 7.40 -26.56 17.89
C ASN A 533 5.92 -26.16 17.81
N ILE A 534 5.47 -25.75 16.62
CA ILE A 534 4.06 -25.43 16.36
C ILE A 534 3.20 -26.69 16.48
N GLU A 535 2.49 -26.83 17.61
CA GLU A 535 1.48 -27.86 17.85
C GLU A 535 0.39 -27.83 16.77
N GLN A 536 -0.26 -28.97 16.49
CA GLN A 536 -1.31 -29.06 15.47
C GLN A 536 -2.57 -28.23 15.82
N ARG A 537 -2.81 -27.97 17.10
CA ARG A 537 -3.94 -27.17 17.56
C ARG A 537 -3.50 -26.30 18.73
N ARG A 538 -3.70 -24.98 18.61
CA ARG A 538 -3.43 -23.99 19.64
C ARG A 538 -4.55 -22.95 19.66
N GLN A 539 -5.29 -22.91 20.76
CA GLN A 539 -6.37 -21.94 20.93
C GLN A 539 -5.81 -20.52 20.96
N GLY A 540 -6.45 -19.59 20.24
CA GLY A 540 -5.97 -18.21 20.13
C GLY A 540 -4.73 -18.01 19.25
N TRP A 541 -4.23 -19.05 18.56
CA TRP A 541 -3.05 -18.93 17.69
C TRP A 541 -3.17 -17.79 16.67
N TRP A 542 -4.34 -17.62 16.06
CA TRP A 542 -4.59 -16.52 15.13
C TRP A 542 -4.54 -15.15 15.82
N GLU A 543 -5.03 -15.04 17.07
CA GLU A 543 -4.97 -13.78 17.83
C GLU A 543 -3.53 -13.42 18.19
N GLU A 544 -2.73 -14.39 18.63
CA GLU A 544 -1.32 -14.21 18.96
C GLU A 544 -0.53 -13.80 17.72
N MET A 545 -0.78 -14.47 16.59
CA MET A 545 -0.20 -14.14 15.30
C MET A 545 -0.50 -12.67 14.93
N LEU A 546 -1.77 -12.25 14.98
CA LEU A 546 -2.14 -10.86 14.67
C LEU A 546 -1.64 -9.85 15.71
N GLY A 547 -1.55 -10.25 16.99
CA GLY A 547 -1.05 -9.41 18.08
C GLY A 547 0.45 -9.17 18.03
N SER A 548 1.21 -10.03 17.34
CA SER A 548 2.67 -9.92 17.20
C SER A 548 3.13 -8.77 16.32
N VAL A 549 2.26 -8.25 15.45
CA VAL A 549 2.59 -7.18 14.50
C VAL A 549 1.78 -5.93 14.85
N LYS A 550 2.39 -4.76 14.62
CA LYS A 550 1.65 -3.51 14.78
C LYS A 550 0.41 -3.53 13.88
N PRO A 551 -0.77 -3.22 14.44
CA PRO A 551 -2.03 -3.23 13.71
C PRO A 551 -1.93 -2.31 12.50
N ARG A 552 -2.23 -2.85 11.32
CA ARG A 552 -2.67 -2.03 10.20
C ARG A 552 -4.06 -2.54 9.85
N ALA A 553 -5.11 -1.78 10.17
CA ALA A 553 -6.47 -2.04 9.70
C ALA A 553 -6.59 -2.03 8.16
N LYS A 554 -5.48 -1.73 7.47
CA LYS A 554 -5.34 -1.41 6.05
C LYS A 554 -4.97 -2.62 5.17
N LEU A 555 -5.03 -3.83 5.73
CA LEU A 555 -4.19 -4.95 5.29
C LEU A 555 -4.78 -5.78 4.15
N LEU A 556 -6.11 -5.79 3.95
CA LEU A 556 -6.77 -6.80 3.10
C LEU A 556 -7.83 -6.22 2.16
N SER A 557 -7.69 -4.97 1.77
CA SER A 557 -8.65 -4.29 0.89
C SER A 557 -8.07 -4.07 -0.52
N LEU A 558 -8.68 -4.70 -1.55
CA LEU A 558 -8.40 -4.73 -3.01
C LEU A 558 -6.97 -4.69 -3.59
N GLY A 559 -6.79 -5.45 -4.69
CA GLY A 559 -5.54 -5.62 -5.44
C GLY A 559 -5.53 -5.10 -6.86
#